data_AF-A0A1H0EHV0-F1
#
_entry.id   AF-A0A1H0EHV0-F1
#
_cell.length_a   1.000
_cell.length_b   1.000
_cell.length_c   1.000
_cell.angle_alpha   90.00
_cell.angle_beta   90.00
_cell.angle_gamma   90.00
#
_symmetry.space_group_name_H-M   'P 1'
#
loop_
_entity.id
_entity.type
_entity.pdbx_description
1 polymer ?
#
loop_
_entity_poly.entity_id
_entity_poly.type
_entity_poly.pdbx_seq_one_letter_code
_entity_poly.pdbx_strand_id
1 'polypeptide(L)'
;MSPKLKVIAWIFGIVAAYAASVGIGAYRIVSAEMFPLAKGGVADYLRATKSSDANKPLYFKWWSSWYFKNSSSDGMAQFLLCAPSAQCHTVVAYVSAGRWHINVNGHLINVDKWRVPAPPAG
;
A
#
# COMPACT_ATOMS: atom_id res chain seq x y z
N MET A 1 28.21 25.67 21.34
CA MET A 1 27.04 25.54 20.45
C MET A 1 25.88 26.35 21.03
N SER A 2 25.32 27.30 20.27
CA SER A 2 24.22 28.16 20.74
C SER A 2 22.97 27.35 21.10
N PRO A 3 22.22 27.70 22.16
CA PRO A 3 20.96 27.03 22.53
C PRO A 3 19.97 26.92 21.36
N LYS A 4 19.90 27.94 20.50
CA LYS A 4 19.04 27.92 19.30
C LYS A 4 19.44 26.83 18.31
N LEU A 5 20.75 26.62 18.13
CA LEU A 5 21.28 25.60 17.22
C LEU A 5 21.01 24.18 17.74
N LYS A 6 21.05 23.99 19.07
CA LYS A 6 20.69 22.70 19.70
C LYS A 6 19.22 22.36 19.48
N VAL A 7 18.30 23.31 19.69
CA VAL A 7 16.86 23.10 19.47
C VAL A 7 16.56 22.76 18.01
N ILE A 8 17.18 23.48 17.07
CA ILE A 8 17.03 23.21 15.63
C ILE A 8 17.51 21.79 15.30
N ALA A 9 18.68 21.39 15.78
CA ALA A 9 19.21 20.04 15.56
C ALA A 9 18.30 18.94 16.12
N TRP A 10 17.69 19.16 17.29
CA TRP A 10 16.72 18.22 17.88
C TRP A 10 15.45 18.07 17.04
N ILE A 11 14.88 19.18 16.55
CA ILE A 11 13.70 19.15 15.68
C ILE A 11 14.01 18.37 14.40
N PHE A 12 15.13 18.69 13.74
CA PHE A 12 15.54 17.97 12.53
C PHE A 12 15.80 16.48 12.81
N GLY A 13 16.41 16.14 13.95
CA GLY A 13 16.63 14.76 14.37
C GLY A 13 15.33 13.97 14.52
N ILE A 14 14.32 14.56 15.16
CA ILE A 14 12.99 13.92 15.33
C ILE A 14 12.29 13.76 13.98
N VAL A 15 12.30 14.79 13.13
CA VAL A 15 11.68 14.74 11.80
C VAL A 15 12.36 13.69 10.93
N ALA A 16 13.69 13.59 10.95
CA ALA A 16 14.44 12.59 10.20
C ALA A 16 14.13 11.17 10.68
N ALA A 17 14.09 10.93 11.99
CA ALA A 17 13.74 9.63 12.55
C ALA A 17 12.31 9.21 12.18
N TYR A 18 11.36 10.14 12.21
CA TYR A 18 9.99 9.89 11.79
C TYR A 18 9.91 9.56 10.30
N ALA A 19 10.57 10.34 9.44
CA ALA A 19 10.60 10.10 8.00
C ALA A 19 11.22 8.72 7.66
N ALA A 20 12.28 8.33 8.36
CA ALA A 20 12.88 7.00 8.21
C ALA A 20 11.91 5.87 8.61
N SER A 21 11.20 6.03 9.74
CA SER A 21 10.20 5.06 10.20
C SER A 21 9.06 4.88 9.19
N VAL A 22 8.50 5.98 8.70
CA VAL A 22 7.43 5.96 7.69
C VAL A 22 7.94 5.36 6.37
N GLY A 23 9.15 5.72 5.93
CA GLY A 23 9.76 5.19 4.71
C GLY A 23 9.97 3.69 4.76
N ILE A 24 10.45 3.15 5.88
CA ILE A 24 10.63 1.69 6.07
C ILE A 24 9.28 0.97 6.01
N GLY A 25 8.26 1.52 6.66
CA GLY A 25 6.92 0.92 6.63
C GLY A 25 6.30 0.95 5.24
N ALA A 26 6.45 2.07 4.53
CA ALA A 26 6.02 2.18 3.14
C ALA A 26 6.73 1.17 2.24
N TYR A 27 8.04 1.02 2.39
CA TYR A 27 8.84 0.03 1.67
C TYR A 27 8.31 -1.40 1.90
N ARG A 28 8.03 -1.77 3.16
CA ARG A 28 7.46 -3.09 3.49
C ARG A 28 6.12 -3.35 2.82
N ILE A 29 5.27 -2.34 2.69
CA ILE A 29 3.99 -2.47 1.98
C ILE A 29 4.24 -2.68 0.49
N VAL A 30 5.01 -1.80 -0.16
CA VAL A 30 5.18 -1.84 -1.63
C VAL A 30 5.95 -3.07 -2.12
N SER A 31 6.80 -3.66 -1.26
CA SER A 31 7.57 -4.86 -1.56
C SER A 31 6.84 -6.17 -1.27
N ALA A 32 5.67 -6.13 -0.63
CA ALA A 32 4.96 -7.34 -0.24
C ALA A 32 4.00 -7.84 -1.35
N GLU A 33 3.72 -9.14 -1.34
CA GLU A 33 2.96 -9.85 -2.39
C GLU A 33 1.58 -9.24 -2.65
N MET A 34 0.92 -8.71 -1.62
CA MET A 34 -0.41 -8.11 -1.77
C MET A 34 -0.41 -6.81 -2.56
N PHE A 35 0.73 -6.12 -2.68
CA PHE A 35 0.78 -4.81 -3.33
C PHE A 35 0.50 -4.84 -4.84
N PRO A 36 1.11 -5.71 -5.66
CA PRO A 36 0.71 -5.87 -7.05
C PRO A 36 -0.76 -6.33 -7.20
N LEU A 37 -1.24 -7.20 -6.31
CA LEU A 37 -2.65 -7.63 -6.29
C LEU A 37 -3.59 -6.46 -6.02
N ALA A 38 -3.27 -5.60 -5.06
CA ALA A 38 -4.02 -4.40 -4.73
C ALA A 38 -4.08 -3.43 -5.92
N LYS A 39 -2.96 -3.20 -6.61
CA LYS A 39 -2.93 -2.38 -7.83
C LYS A 39 -3.83 -2.94 -8.92
N GLY A 40 -3.74 -4.25 -9.19
CA GLY A 40 -4.59 -4.93 -10.16
C GLY A 40 -6.07 -4.83 -9.79
N GLY A 41 -6.39 -5.05 -8.51
CA GLY A 41 -7.75 -4.96 -8.01
C GLY A 41 -8.37 -3.56 -8.09
N VAL A 42 -7.59 -2.51 -7.80
CA VAL A 42 -8.03 -1.12 -7.99
C VAL A 42 -8.22 -0.80 -9.47
N ALA A 43 -7.34 -1.25 -10.35
CA ALA A 43 -7.51 -1.06 -11.80
C ALA A 43 -8.80 -1.71 -12.31
N ASP A 44 -9.14 -2.91 -11.82
CA ASP A 44 -10.40 -3.56 -12.18
C ASP A 44 -11.63 -2.85 -11.62
N TYR A 45 -11.57 -2.40 -10.38
CA TYR A 45 -12.61 -1.60 -9.77
C TYR A 45 -12.89 -0.34 -10.62
N LEU A 46 -11.82 0.33 -11.06
CA LEU A 46 -11.91 1.50 -11.93
C LEU A 46 -12.49 1.17 -13.32
N ARG A 47 -12.13 0.02 -13.92
CA ARG A 47 -12.73 -0.45 -15.18
C ARG A 47 -14.22 -0.74 -15.03
N ALA A 48 -14.59 -1.46 -13.96
CA ALA A 48 -15.98 -1.83 -13.68
C ALA A 48 -16.86 -0.58 -13.45
N THR A 49 -16.29 0.46 -12.85
CA THR A 49 -16.96 1.75 -12.62
C THR A 49 -16.85 2.73 -13.79
N LYS A 50 -16.30 2.30 -14.94
CA LYS A 50 -16.10 3.12 -16.15
C LYS A 50 -15.32 4.42 -15.88
N SER A 51 -14.40 4.40 -14.91
CA SER A 51 -13.56 5.55 -14.60
C SER A 51 -12.52 5.81 -15.71
N SER A 52 -12.24 7.08 -15.97
CA SER A 52 -11.17 7.51 -16.89
C SER A 52 -9.76 7.19 -16.36
N ASP A 53 -9.64 6.79 -15.09
CA ASP A 53 -8.39 6.42 -14.46
C ASP A 53 -8.06 4.92 -14.55
N ALA A 54 -8.94 4.11 -15.15
CA ALA A 54 -8.84 2.66 -15.21
C ALA A 54 -7.51 2.08 -15.76
N ASN A 55 -6.82 2.84 -16.62
CA ASN A 55 -5.55 2.43 -17.23
C ASN A 55 -4.38 3.33 -16.83
N LYS A 56 -4.57 4.18 -15.81
CA LYS A 56 -3.54 5.11 -15.34
C LYS A 56 -2.66 4.47 -14.25
N PRO A 57 -1.41 4.95 -14.07
CA PRO A 57 -0.55 4.46 -13.01
C PRO A 57 -1.12 4.80 -11.63
N LEU A 58 -1.23 3.79 -10.78
CA LEU A 58 -1.64 3.93 -9.38
C LEU A 58 -0.41 4.10 -8.51
N TYR A 59 -0.48 5.01 -7.54
CA TYR A 59 0.58 5.22 -6.56
C TYR A 59 0.08 5.07 -5.13
N PHE A 60 0.97 4.62 -4.25
CA PHE A 60 0.69 4.51 -2.83
C PHE A 60 0.84 5.87 -2.14
N LYS A 61 -0.20 6.29 -1.41
CA LYS A 61 -0.18 7.51 -0.61
C LYS A 61 0.52 7.25 0.73
N TRP A 62 1.84 7.13 0.68
CA TRP A 62 2.67 6.70 1.83
C TRP A 62 2.63 7.63 3.04
N TRP A 63 2.32 8.91 2.82
CA TRP A 63 2.19 9.92 3.88
C TRP A 63 0.81 9.94 4.56
N SER A 64 -0.12 9.10 4.11
CA SER A 64 -1.41 8.90 4.79
C SER A 64 -1.33 7.79 5.82
N SER A 65 -2.35 7.66 6.68
CA SER A 65 -2.42 6.53 7.62
C SER A 65 -2.50 5.22 6.86
N TRP A 66 -1.63 4.28 7.22
CA TRP A 66 -1.64 2.91 6.74
C TRP A 66 -1.35 1.95 7.89
N TYR A 67 -1.77 0.71 7.72
CA TYR A 67 -1.51 -0.40 8.63
C TYR A 67 -0.91 -1.55 7.84
N PHE A 68 0.08 -2.23 8.41
CA PHE A 68 0.66 -3.41 7.80
C PHE A 68 1.10 -4.43 8.86
N LYS A 69 0.59 -5.65 8.70
CA LYS A 69 0.95 -6.84 9.45
C LYS A 69 1.34 -7.92 8.45
N ASN A 70 2.62 -8.26 8.43
CA ASN A 70 3.16 -9.30 7.57
C ASN A 70 3.08 -10.66 8.27
N SER A 71 2.06 -11.45 7.96
CA SER A 71 1.85 -12.78 8.52
C SER A 71 1.23 -13.69 7.46
N SER A 72 1.67 -14.94 7.43
CA SER A 72 1.18 -15.95 6.48
C SER A 72 -0.17 -16.55 6.87
N SER A 73 -0.61 -16.39 8.13
CA SER A 73 -1.88 -16.91 8.64
C SER A 73 -2.94 -15.82 8.83
N ASP A 74 -2.53 -14.63 9.23
CA ASP A 74 -3.41 -13.51 9.59
C ASP A 74 -2.86 -12.15 9.14
N GLY A 75 -2.13 -12.16 8.02
CA GLY A 75 -1.59 -10.96 7.39
C GLY A 75 -2.70 -9.98 7.03
N MET A 76 -2.43 -8.69 7.21
CA MET A 76 -3.39 -7.62 6.93
C MET A 76 -2.67 -6.34 6.54
N ALA A 77 -3.19 -5.64 5.54
CA ALA A 77 -2.71 -4.34 5.13
C ALA A 77 -3.90 -3.42 4.87
N GLN A 78 -3.81 -2.18 5.32
CA GLN A 78 -4.77 -1.13 4.99
C GLN A 78 -4.02 0.10 4.53
N PHE A 79 -4.33 0.60 3.33
CA PHE A 79 -3.64 1.73 2.74
C PHE A 79 -4.47 2.39 1.63
N LEU A 80 -4.00 3.54 1.14
CA LEU A 80 -4.61 4.27 0.04
C LEU A 80 -3.79 4.14 -1.24
N LEU A 81 -4.44 3.68 -2.32
CA LEU A 81 -3.92 3.79 -3.69
C LEU A 81 -4.64 4.91 -4.41
N CYS A 82 -3.88 5.81 -5.04
CA CYS A 82 -4.43 6.96 -5.73
C CYS A 82 -4.10 6.93 -7.22
N ALA A 83 -5.04 7.44 -8.01
CA ALA A 83 -4.84 7.73 -9.42
C ALA A 83 -4.20 9.12 -9.61
N PRO A 84 -3.65 9.43 -10.80
CA PRO A 84 -3.05 10.74 -11.09
C PRO A 84 -4.04 11.91 -10.99
N SER A 85 -5.35 11.63 -11.08
CA SER A 85 -6.45 12.57 -10.81
C SER A 85 -6.57 12.99 -9.34
N ALA A 86 -5.71 12.47 -8.46
CA ALA A 86 -5.76 12.59 -7.00
C ALA A 86 -6.95 11.86 -6.33
N GLN A 87 -7.77 11.12 -7.09
CA GLN A 87 -8.77 10.22 -6.51
C GLN A 87 -8.07 9.04 -5.83
N CYS A 88 -8.40 8.79 -4.57
CA CYS A 88 -7.81 7.74 -3.75
C CYS A 88 -8.84 6.67 -3.39
N HIS A 89 -8.37 5.43 -3.34
CA HIS A 89 -9.14 4.24 -3.03
C HIS A 89 -8.57 3.55 -1.80
N THR A 90 -9.45 3.26 -0.85
CA THR A 90 -9.12 2.48 0.35
C THR A 90 -8.97 1.04 -0.06
N VAL A 91 -7.78 0.50 0.19
CA VAL A 91 -7.46 -0.90 0.02
C VAL A 91 -7.37 -1.54 1.38
N VAL A 92 -8.11 -2.64 1.57
CA VAL A 92 -7.95 -3.56 2.69
C VAL A 92 -7.55 -4.91 2.12
N ALA A 93 -6.30 -5.30 2.34
CA ALA A 93 -5.78 -6.60 1.99
C ALA A 93 -5.73 -7.48 3.24
N TYR A 94 -6.17 -8.73 3.16
CA TYR A 94 -6.07 -9.67 4.29
C TYR A 94 -5.84 -11.09 3.80
N VAL A 95 -5.17 -11.89 4.62
CA VAL A 95 -4.95 -13.31 4.36
C VAL A 95 -6.13 -14.12 4.90
N SER A 96 -6.67 -15.00 4.07
CA SER A 96 -7.64 -16.01 4.48
C SER A 96 -7.43 -17.29 3.67
N ALA A 97 -7.42 -18.43 4.35
CA ALA A 97 -7.07 -19.73 3.79
C ALA A 97 -5.73 -19.72 3.01
N GLY A 98 -4.71 -19.04 3.57
CA GLY A 98 -3.37 -18.94 2.99
C GLY A 98 -3.27 -18.09 1.73
N ARG A 99 -4.29 -17.29 1.40
CA ARG A 99 -4.32 -16.43 0.21
C ARG A 99 -4.67 -14.99 0.56
N TRP A 100 -4.08 -14.05 -0.14
CA TRP A 100 -4.44 -12.64 -0.06
C TRP A 100 -5.77 -12.36 -0.77
N HIS A 101 -6.65 -11.66 -0.07
CA HIS A 101 -7.90 -11.10 -0.58
C HIS A 101 -7.78 -9.59 -0.58
N ILE A 102 -8.32 -8.94 -1.61
CA ILE A 102 -8.26 -7.48 -1.76
C ILE A 102 -9.67 -6.93 -1.76
N ASN A 103 -9.95 -6.01 -0.84
CA ASN A 103 -11.14 -5.20 -0.82
C ASN A 103 -10.78 -3.75 -1.21
N VAL A 104 -11.52 -3.18 -2.17
CA VAL A 104 -11.36 -1.80 -2.63
C VAL A 104 -12.64 -1.04 -2.32
N ASN A 105 -12.56 -0.02 -1.45
CA ASN A 105 -13.70 0.81 -1.04
C ASN A 105 -14.93 0.01 -0.57
N GLY A 106 -14.74 -1.13 0.08
CA GLY A 106 -15.83 -2.02 0.51
C GLY A 106 -16.13 -3.17 -0.48
N HIS A 107 -15.60 -3.13 -1.71
CA HIS A 107 -15.83 -4.15 -2.73
C HIS A 107 -14.73 -5.20 -2.76
N LEU A 108 -15.08 -6.46 -2.48
CA LEU A 108 -14.17 -7.59 -2.63
C LEU A 108 -13.85 -7.83 -4.11
N ILE A 109 -12.57 -7.87 -4.46
CA ILE A 109 -12.09 -8.05 -5.84
C ILE A 109 -11.54 -9.46 -6.03
N ASN A 110 -11.89 -10.08 -7.16
CA ASN A 110 -11.24 -11.32 -7.57
C ASN A 110 -9.83 -11.04 -8.08
N VAL A 111 -8.82 -11.50 -7.34
CA VAL A 111 -7.40 -11.25 -7.62
C VAL A 111 -6.67 -12.42 -8.28
N ASP A 112 -7.38 -13.50 -8.63
CA ASP A 112 -6.77 -14.70 -9.20
C ASP A 112 -6.04 -14.43 -10.51
N LYS A 113 -6.56 -13.50 -11.32
CA LYS A 113 -5.93 -13.07 -12.57
C LYS A 113 -4.69 -12.19 -12.40
N TRP A 114 -4.42 -11.70 -11.19
CA TRP A 114 -3.27 -10.86 -10.86
C TRP A 114 -2.20 -11.61 -10.09
N ARG A 115 -2.47 -12.86 -9.69
CA ARG A 115 -1.44 -13.70 -9.08
C ARG A 115 -0.34 -14.00 -10.09
N VAL A 116 0.89 -13.72 -9.70
CA VAL A 116 2.06 -14.20 -10.43
C VAL A 116 2.05 -15.73 -10.33
N PRO A 117 2.25 -16.48 -11.42
CA PRO A 117 2.41 -17.92 -11.35
C PRO A 117 3.50 -18.27 -10.34
N ALA A 118 3.29 -19.29 -9.51
CA ALA A 118 4.36 -19.81 -8.68
C ALA A 118 5.55 -20.15 -9.60
N PRO A 119 6.80 -19.83 -9.21
CA PRO A 119 7.95 -20.29 -9.95
C PRO A 119 7.85 -21.83 -10.09
N PRO A 120 8.21 -22.40 -11.25
CA PRO A 120 8.18 -23.85 -11.42
C PRO A 120 9.03 -24.48 -10.32
N ALA A 121 8.50 -25.52 -9.68
CA ALA A 121 9.27 -26.35 -8.76
C ALA A 121 10.41 -27.00 -9.57
N GLY A 122 11.61 -26.46 -9.41
CA GLY A 122 12.86 -27.04 -9.93
C GLY A 122 13.41 -28.11 -9.01
#